data_AF-A0A7Y5C523-F1
#
_entry.id   AF-A0A7Y5C523-F1
#
_cell.length_a   1.000
_cell.length_b   1.000
_cell.length_c   1.000
_cell.angle_alpha   90.00
_cell.angle_beta   90.00
_cell.angle_gamma   90.00
#
_symmetry.space_group_name_H-M   'P 1'
#
loop_
_entity.id
_entity.type
_entity.pdbx_description
1 polymer ?
#
loop_
_entity_poly.entity_id
_entity_poly.type
_entity_poly.pdbx_seq_one_letter_code
_entity_poly.pdbx_strand_id
1 'polypeptide(L)' 'MAIARVDSKKRVVLPNGRPGEVYDVQQQDDGRVVLVRLETPKPLPRVGRKACLKAMNEAPLTPVMSWEQLRGITREL' A
#
# COMPACT_ATOMS: atom_id res chain seq x y z
N MET A 1 5.97 -26.73 18.19
CA MET A 1 5.02 -26.06 17.27
C MET A 1 4.08 -25.21 18.10
N ALA A 2 3.96 -23.91 17.81
CA ALA A 2 2.99 -23.05 18.48
C ALA A 2 1.62 -23.23 17.82
N ILE A 3 0.58 -23.50 18.60
CA ILE A 3 -0.80 -23.60 18.13
C ILE A 3 -1.44 -22.24 18.32
N ALA A 4 -1.97 -21.64 17.26
CA ALA A 4 -2.68 -20.37 17.30
C ALA A 4 -4.16 -20.60 16.98
N ARG A 5 -5.06 -19.96 17.74
CA ARG A 5 -6.49 -20.00 17.48
C ARG A 5 -6.86 -18.93 16.46
N VAL A 6 -7.67 -19.30 15.48
CA VAL A 6 -8.22 -18.38 14.48
C VAL A 6 -9.23 -17.46 15.15
N ASP A 7 -9.16 -16.16 14.86
CA ASP A 7 -10.09 -15.17 15.39
C ASP A 7 -11.46 -15.21 14.69
N SER A 8 -12.41 -14.41 15.18
CA SER A 8 -13.75 -14.31 14.58
C SER A 8 -13.77 -13.78 13.14
N LYS A 9 -12.67 -13.17 12.69
CA LYS A 9 -12.48 -12.64 11.33
C LYS A 9 -11.69 -13.60 10.44
N LYS A 10 -11.50 -14.86 10.87
CA LYS A 10 -10.74 -15.88 10.15
C LYS A 10 -9.25 -15.55 9.96
N ARG A 11 -8.66 -14.80 10.89
CA ARG A 11 -7.23 -14.43 10.88
C ARG A 11 -6.47 -15.31 11.85
N VAL A 12 -5.22 -15.60 11.53
CA VAL A 12 -4.30 -16.35 12.39
C VAL A 12 -3.09 -15.47 12.72
N VAL A 13 -2.61 -15.55 13.96
CA VAL A 13 -1.39 -14.87 14.38
C VAL A 13 -0.20 -15.74 14.00
N LEU A 14 0.73 -15.20 13.22
CA LEU A 14 2.01 -15.83 12.91
C LEU A 14 3.04 -15.40 13.97
N PRO A 15 3.52 -16.30 14.85
CA PRO A 15 4.38 -15.92 15.98
C PRO A 15 5.69 -15.24 15.58
N ASN A 16 6.22 -15.60 14.41
CA ASN A 16 7.51 -15.11 13.89
C ASN A 16 7.35 -14.16 12.69
N GLY A 17 6.13 -13.72 12.38
CA GLY A 17 5.86 -12.79 11.28
C GLY A 17 6.19 -11.35 11.68
N ARG A 18 6.76 -10.57 10.77
CA ARG A 18 6.98 -9.13 10.96
C ARG A 18 5.91 -8.31 10.23
N PRO A 19 5.50 -7.15 10.76
CA PRO A 19 4.60 -6.24 10.04
C PRO A 19 5.15 -5.90 8.65
N GLY A 20 4.28 -5.94 7.64
CA GLY A 20 4.62 -5.64 6.24
C GLY A 20 5.18 -6.82 5.45
N GLU A 21 5.42 -7.98 6.07
CA GLU A 21 5.69 -9.22 5.34
C GLU A 21 4.43 -9.66 4.58
N VAL A 22 4.62 -10.04 3.32
CA VAL A 22 3.55 -10.51 2.44
C VAL A 22 3.78 -11.98 2.18
N TYR A 23 2.71 -12.76 2.19
CA TYR A 23 2.75 -14.20 1.94
C TYR A 23 1.79 -14.54 0.81
N ASP A 24 2.25 -15.38 -0.11
CA ASP A 24 1.39 -16.11 -1.03
C ASP A 24 0.79 -17.32 -0.31
N VAL A 25 -0.51 -17.52 -0.48
CA VAL A 25 -1.29 -18.52 0.26
C VAL A 25 -1.63 -19.64 -0.70
N GLN A 26 -0.96 -20.78 -0.54
CA GLN A 26 -1.13 -21.95 -1.39
C GLN A 26 -1.91 -23.02 -0.65
N GLN A 27 -3.06 -23.41 -1.18
CA GLN A 27 -3.82 -24.54 -0.64
C GLN A 27 -3.13 -25.85 -1.03
N GLN A 28 -2.99 -26.73 -0.05
CA GLN A 28 -2.57 -28.11 -0.24
C GLN A 28 -3.74 -29.05 0.07
N ASP A 29 -3.57 -30.32 -0.28
CA ASP A 29 -4.50 -31.38 0.08
C ASP A 29 -4.65 -31.50 1.61
N ASP A 30 -5.69 -32.21 2.04
CA ASP A 30 -6.02 -32.45 3.47
C ASP A 30 -6.27 -31.16 4.28
N GLY A 31 -6.76 -30.10 3.63
CA GLY A 31 -7.12 -28.85 4.29
C GLY A 31 -5.91 -28.09 4.85
N ARG A 32 -4.71 -28.37 4.33
CA ARG A 32 -3.47 -27.68 4.70
C ARG A 32 -3.27 -26.45 3.83
N VAL A 33 -2.58 -25.46 4.40
CA VAL A 33 -2.23 -24.22 3.70
C VAL A 33 -0.76 -23.96 3.93
N VAL A 34 -0.04 -23.66 2.86
CA VAL A 34 1.35 -23.21 2.90
C VAL A 34 1.41 -21.72 2.65
N LEU A 35 2.11 -21.02 3.53
CA LEU A 35 2.38 -19.59 3.41
C LEU A 35 3.79 -19.39 2.87
N VAL A 36 3.90 -19.01 1.60
CA VAL A 36 5.18 -18.72 0.96
C VAL A 36 5.50 -17.25 1.15
N ARG A 37 6.55 -16.94 1.90
CA ARG A 37 6.98 -15.56 2.12
C ARG A 37 7.44 -14.94 0.80
N LEU A 38 6.83 -13.84 0.40
CA LEU A 38 7.24 -13.06 -0.76
C LEU A 38 8.33 -12.07 -0.37
N GLU A 39 9.36 -11.97 -1.21
CA GLU A 39 10.34 -10.89 -1.09
C GLU A 39 9.71 -9.59 -1.60
N THR A 40 9.60 -8.61 -0.71
CA THR A 40 9.17 -7.28 -1.13
C THR A 40 10.30 -6.61 -1.91
N PRO A 41 10.00 -5.99 -3.07
CA PRO A 41 11.01 -5.25 -3.79
C PRO A 41 11.55 -4.15 -2.87
N LYS A 42 12.87 -3.91 -2.94
CA LYS A 42 13.48 -2.83 -2.15
C LYS A 42 12.76 -1.52 -2.48
N PRO A 43 12.31 -0.76 -1.46
CA PRO A 43 11.67 0.51 -1.70
C PRO A 43 12.61 1.39 -2.53
N LEU A 44 12.04 2.11 -3.49
CA LEU A 44 12.80 3.08 -4.26
C LEU A 44 13.47 4.09 -3.32
N PRO A 45 14.65 4.62 -3.68
CA PRO A 45 15.31 5.64 -2.89
C PRO A 45 14.34 6.79 -2.59
N ARG A 46 14.34 7.25 -1.34
CA ARG A 46 13.52 8.41 -0.97
C ARG A 46 13.95 9.61 -1.81
N VAL A 47 13.04 10.09 -2.63
CA VAL A 47 13.20 11.37 -3.32
C VAL A 47 13.14 12.47 -2.26
N GLY A 48 14.13 13.36 -2.25
CA GLY A 48 14.17 14.47 -1.30
C GLY A 48 12.98 15.42 -1.50
N ARG A 49 12.54 16.09 -0.44
CA ARG A 49 11.39 17.02 -0.46
C ARG A 49 11.43 18.00 -1.64
N LYS A 50 12.60 18.58 -1.94
CA LYS A 50 12.79 19.52 -3.05
C LYS A 50 12.49 18.89 -4.42
N ALA A 51 12.92 17.65 -4.63
CA ALA A 51 12.67 16.92 -5.88
C ALA A 51 11.21 16.50 -5.99
N CYS A 52 10.55 16.12 -4.89
CA CYS A 52 9.10 15.89 -4.89
C CYS A 52 8.32 17.15 -5.26
N LEU A 53 8.63 18.29 -4.64
CA LEU A 53 7.97 19.57 -4.93
C LEU A 53 8.19 20.01 -6.39
N LYS A 54 9.41 19.82 -6.91
CA LYS A 54 9.71 20.08 -8.33
C LYS A 54 8.84 19.21 -9.23
N ALA A 55 8.77 17.90 -8.97
CA ALA A 55 7.95 16.97 -9.75
C ALA A 55 6.45 17.31 -9.68
N MET A 56 5.94 17.74 -8.53
CA MET A 56 4.56 18.21 -8.39
C MET A 56 4.28 19.46 -9.22
N ASN A 57 5.22 20.42 -9.26
CA ASN A 57 5.07 21.64 -10.06
C ASN A 57 5.17 21.35 -11.57
N GLU A 58 5.98 20.38 -11.96
CA GLU A 58 6.16 19.96 -13.36
C GLU A 58 5.10 18.96 -13.84
N ALA A 59 4.26 18.44 -12.93
CA ALA A 59 3.26 17.45 -13.28
C ALA A 59 2.19 18.06 -14.22
N PRO A 60 1.82 17.36 -15.31
CA PRO A 60 0.87 17.86 -16.30
C PRO A 60 -0.56 18.02 -15.76
N LEU A 61 -0.84 17.45 -14.58
CA LEU A 61 -2.15 17.52 -13.92
C LEU A 61 -2.26 18.69 -12.92
N THR A 62 -1.24 19.54 -12.81
CA THR A 62 -1.28 20.69 -11.92
C THR A 62 -2.05 21.83 -12.59
N PRO A 63 -3.19 22.27 -12.03
CA PRO A 63 -3.95 23.37 -12.61
C PRO A 63 -3.09 24.62 -12.66
N VAL A 64 -2.90 25.19 -13.85
CA VAL A 64 -2.10 26.41 -14.06
C VAL A 64 -2.88 27.67 -13.66
N MET A 65 -4.16 27.51 -13.32
CA MET A 65 -5.08 28.58 -12.96
C MET A 65 -5.12 28.83 -11.45
N SER A 66 -5.47 30.04 -11.05
CA SER A 66 -5.62 30.37 -9.63
C SER A 66 -6.79 29.60 -9.01
N TRP A 67 -6.76 29.46 -7.68
CA TRP A 67 -7.88 28.87 -6.93
C TRP A 67 -9.21 29.59 -7.18
N GLU A 68 -9.19 30.90 -7.42
CA GLU A 68 -10.37 31.70 -7.74
C GLU A 68 -10.96 31.34 -9.10
N GLN A 69 -10.10 31.17 -10.11
CA GLN A 69 -10.49 30.74 -11.45
C GLN A 69 -11.05 29.31 -11.43
N LEU A 70 -10.39 28.40 -10.71
CA LEU A 70 -10.84 27.01 -10.57
C LEU A 70 -12.19 26.94 -9.86
N ARG A 71 -12.39 27.75 -8.80
CA ARG A 71 -13.67 27.85 -8.08
C ARG A 71 -14.80 28.35 -8.98
N GLY A 72 -14.54 29.33 -9.85
CA GLY A 72 -15.54 29.85 -10.79
C GLY A 72 -15.97 28.85 -11.87
N ILE A 73 -15.11 27.90 -12.23
CA ILE A 73 -15.40 26.85 -13.23
C ILE A 73 -16.10 25.64 -12.59
N THR A 74 -15.78 25.34 -11.32
CA THR A 74 -16.22 24.09 -10.66
C THR A 74 -17.45 24.25 -9.77
N ARG A 75 -17.99 25.46 -9.62
CA ARG A 75 -19.25 25.70 -8.92
C ARG A 75 -20.27 26.27 -9.89
N GLU A 76 -21.37 25.54 -10.06
CA GLU A 76 -22.64 26.10 -10.55
C GLU A 76 -22.97 27.34 -9.69
N LEU A 77 -23.46 28.38 -10.37
CA LEU A 77 -23.85 29.68 -9.80
C LEU A 77 -24.71 29.54 -8.53
#